data_AF-F9XCC3-F1
#
_entry.id   AF-F9XCC3-F1
#
_cell.length_a   1.000
_cell.length_b   1.000
_cell.length_c   1.000
_cell.angle_alpha   90.00
_cell.angle_beta   90.00
_cell.angle_gamma   90.00
#
_symmetry.space_group_name_H-M   'P 1'
#
loop_
_entity.id
_entity.type
_entity.pdbx_description
1 polymer ?
#
loop_
_entity_poly.entity_id
_entity_poly.type
_entity_poly.pdbx_seq_one_letter_code
_entity_poly.pdbx_strand_id
1 'polypeptide(L)'
;MPVPSAHLAGVGVSSAGDTGLDKRAVSAGTKALLDAGLTYSDVDHGVACFLGEERVSRSVFTMFGTEGAPVSEVDNPSGLCKAVQSIRGGQATCVLVIGLRPRQVQQCRIQGDSGTRTHIGKIPDIACLS
;
A
#
# COMPACT_ATOMS: atom_id res chain seq x y z
N MET A 1 31.20 2.10 14.49
CA MET A 1 29.90 2.78 14.68
C MET A 1 28.85 1.70 14.88
N PRO A 2 27.98 1.76 15.90
CA PRO A 2 26.84 0.86 16.02
C PRO A 2 25.89 1.07 14.85
N VAL A 3 25.35 0.00 14.26
CA VAL A 3 24.29 0.11 13.25
C VAL A 3 22.95 0.38 13.96
N PRO A 4 22.20 1.42 13.58
CA PRO A 4 20.87 1.66 14.15
C PRO A 4 19.94 0.47 13.90
N SER A 5 19.19 0.03 14.90
CA SER A 5 18.13 -0.96 14.71
C SER A 5 16.88 -0.29 14.11
N ALA A 6 16.15 -1.03 13.27
CA ALA A 6 14.88 -0.58 12.70
C ALA A 6 13.74 -1.38 13.34
N HIS A 7 12.70 -0.68 13.79
CA HIS A 7 11.52 -1.24 14.44
C HIS A 7 10.26 -0.72 13.75
N LEU A 8 9.18 -1.50 13.77
CA LEU A 8 7.87 -1.03 13.34
C LEU A 8 7.22 -0.29 14.51
N ALA A 9 7.03 1.01 14.36
CA ALA A 9 6.41 1.85 15.38
C ALA A 9 4.87 1.78 15.34
N GLY A 10 4.27 1.58 14.16
CA GLY A 10 2.83 1.43 14.01
C GLY A 10 2.42 0.93 12.62
N VAL A 11 1.17 0.52 12.48
CA VAL A 11 0.59 -0.01 11.24
C VAL A 11 -0.82 0.51 11.00
N GLY A 12 -1.16 0.76 9.73
CA GLY A 12 -2.47 1.23 9.34
C GLY A 12 -2.91 0.65 8.00
N VAL A 13 -4.19 0.29 7.92
CA VAL A 13 -4.82 -0.21 6.69
C VAL A 13 -6.07 0.61 6.36
N SER A 14 -6.24 0.90 5.07
CA SER A 14 -7.43 1.57 4.57
C SER A 14 -8.65 0.66 4.67
N SER A 15 -9.80 1.26 4.98
CA SER A 15 -11.10 0.59 4.92
C SER A 15 -11.53 0.40 3.46
N ALA A 16 -12.22 -0.71 3.17
CA ALA A 16 -12.66 -1.06 1.82
C ALA A 16 -13.69 -0.09 1.19
N GLY A 17 -14.18 0.90 1.94
CA GLY A 17 -15.18 1.86 1.48
C GLY A 17 -14.63 3.09 0.73
N ASP A 18 -13.32 3.32 0.76
CA ASP A 18 -12.72 4.50 0.14
C ASP A 18 -12.44 4.25 -1.36
N THR A 19 -13.08 5.02 -2.25
CA THR A 19 -13.01 4.81 -3.71
C THR A 19 -11.75 5.37 -4.37
N GLY A 20 -10.98 6.22 -3.69
CA GLY A 20 -9.77 6.86 -4.23
C GLY A 20 -8.49 6.32 -3.63
N LEU A 21 -7.49 6.05 -4.46
CA LEU A 21 -6.16 5.58 -4.03
C LEU A 21 -5.52 6.54 -3.02
N ASP A 22 -5.57 7.84 -3.30
CA ASP A 22 -5.03 8.87 -2.42
C ASP A 22 -5.77 8.89 -1.07
N LYS A 23 -7.11 8.79 -1.07
CA LYS A 23 -7.91 8.72 0.16
C LYS A 23 -7.56 7.48 0.99
N ARG A 24 -7.39 6.34 0.34
CA ARG A 24 -6.94 5.10 0.99
C ARG A 24 -5.55 5.24 1.56
N ALA A 25 -4.63 5.85 0.81
CA ALA A 25 -3.26 6.11 1.24
C ALA A 25 -3.21 7.05 2.45
N VAL A 26 -3.99 8.13 2.43
CA VAL A 26 -4.16 9.04 3.59
C VAL A 26 -4.74 8.28 4.77
N SER A 27 -5.88 7.60 4.61
CA SER A 27 -6.52 6.84 5.70
C SER A 27 -5.59 5.80 6.33
N ALA A 28 -4.84 5.05 5.53
CA ALA A 28 -3.87 4.07 6.01
C ALA A 28 -2.68 4.73 6.72
N GLY A 29 -2.09 5.78 6.11
CA GLY A 29 -0.96 6.51 6.69
C GLY A 29 -1.31 7.19 8.01
N THR A 30 -2.46 7.87 8.07
CA THR A 30 -2.95 8.51 9.31
C THR A 30 -3.15 7.47 10.42
N LYS A 31 -3.72 6.30 10.11
CA LYS A 31 -3.87 5.23 11.10
C LYS A 31 -2.51 4.70 11.58
N ALA A 32 -1.53 4.55 10.70
CA ALA A 32 -0.19 4.10 11.08
C ALA A 32 0.52 5.12 11.99
N LEU A 33 0.38 6.42 11.71
CA LEU A 33 0.90 7.49 12.55
C LEU A 33 0.22 7.51 13.93
N LEU A 34 -1.11 7.37 13.96
CA LEU A 34 -1.87 7.30 15.22
C LEU A 34 -1.52 6.06 16.06
N ASP A 35 -1.33 4.90 15.42
CA ASP A 35 -0.92 3.65 16.08
C ASP A 35 0.48 3.79 16.70
N ALA A 36 1.39 4.51 16.02
CA ALA A 36 2.72 4.82 16.51
C ALA A 36 2.74 5.94 17.59
N GLY A 37 1.65 6.68 17.76
CA GLY A 37 1.63 7.89 18.59
C GLY A 37 2.50 9.03 18.05
N LEU A 38 2.71 9.09 16.74
CA LEU A 38 3.57 10.06 16.05
C LEU A 38 2.75 11.01 15.18
N THR A 39 3.35 12.14 14.86
CA THR A 39 2.84 13.10 13.89
C THR A 39 3.71 13.13 12.65
N TYR A 40 3.23 13.75 11.56
CA TYR A 40 3.99 13.78 10.32
C TYR A 40 5.27 14.62 10.40
N SER A 41 5.37 15.54 11.36
CA SER A 41 6.62 16.27 11.65
C SER A 41 7.72 15.39 12.23
N ASP A 42 7.38 14.23 12.78
CA ASP A 42 8.35 13.26 13.28
C ASP A 42 8.90 12.35 12.16
N VAL A 43 8.42 12.49 10.92
CA VAL A 43 8.82 11.67 9.78
C VAL A 43 9.93 12.37 9.01
N ASP A 44 11.11 11.75 8.94
CA ASP A 44 12.25 12.30 8.20
C ASP A 44 12.20 11.98 6.71
N HIS A 45 11.54 10.86 6.34
CA HIS A 45 11.50 10.39 4.96
C HIS A 45 10.20 9.63 4.65
N GLY A 46 9.60 9.92 3.50
CA GLY A 46 8.42 9.24 2.97
C GLY A 46 8.78 8.22 1.89
N VAL A 47 8.07 7.09 1.87
CA VAL A 47 8.20 6.07 0.82
C VAL A 47 6.82 5.82 0.19
N ALA A 48 6.65 6.31 -1.03
CA ALA A 48 5.45 6.10 -1.83
C ALA A 48 5.62 4.85 -2.71
N CYS A 49 4.83 3.81 -2.47
CA CYS A 49 4.93 2.60 -3.27
C CYS A 49 4.05 2.67 -4.53
N PHE A 50 4.46 1.94 -5.57
CA PHE A 50 3.62 1.64 -6.72
C PHE A 50 3.58 0.13 -7.00
N LEU A 51 2.51 -0.31 -7.64
CA LEU A 51 2.29 -1.69 -8.08
C LEU A 51 1.69 -1.66 -9.49
N GLY A 52 2.51 -1.95 -10.51
CA GLY A 52 2.12 -1.76 -11.91
C GLY A 52 1.73 -0.30 -12.18
N GLU A 53 0.52 -0.10 -12.71
CA GLU A 53 -0.03 1.23 -13.02
C GLU A 53 -0.58 1.97 -11.77
N GLU A 54 -0.84 1.28 -10.67
CA GLU A 54 -1.33 1.92 -9.44
C GLU A 54 -0.15 2.53 -8.66
N ARG A 55 -0.12 3.86 -8.54
CA ARG A 55 0.95 4.60 -7.86
C ARG A 55 0.38 5.48 -6.75
N VAL A 56 0.93 5.36 -5.55
CA VAL A 56 0.66 6.32 -4.48
C VAL A 56 1.27 7.66 -4.89
N SER A 57 0.43 8.69 -5.00
CA SER A 57 0.91 10.04 -5.33
C SER A 57 1.78 10.61 -4.21
N ARG A 58 2.88 11.28 -4.55
CA ARG A 58 3.69 12.02 -3.55
C ARG A 58 2.86 13.09 -2.84
N SER A 59 1.84 13.65 -3.49
CA SER A 59 0.94 14.65 -2.91
C SER A 59 0.10 14.11 -1.75
N VAL A 60 -0.01 12.78 -1.58
CA VAL A 60 -0.62 12.19 -0.37
C VAL A 60 0.12 12.65 0.88
N PHE A 61 1.44 12.78 0.81
CA PHE A 61 2.27 13.13 1.95
C PHE A 61 2.06 14.56 2.43
N THR A 62 1.70 15.48 1.53
CA THR A 62 1.38 16.87 1.90
C THR A 62 0.02 17.00 2.59
N MET A 63 -0.81 15.95 2.59
CA MET A 63 -2.07 15.93 3.33
C MET A 63 -1.89 15.57 4.81
N PHE A 64 -0.75 14.96 5.20
CA PHE A 64 -0.47 14.63 6.60
C PHE A 64 0.10 15.81 7.39
N GLY A 65 0.76 16.76 6.72
CA GLY A 65 1.36 17.92 7.37
C GLY A 65 1.95 18.91 6.36
N THR A 66 2.27 20.10 6.87
CA THR A 66 2.79 21.23 6.08
C THR A 66 4.29 21.13 5.78
N GLU A 67 5.04 20.35 6.56
CA GLU A 67 6.48 20.16 6.38
C GLU A 67 6.73 18.94 5.47
N GLY A 68 7.39 19.17 4.33
CA GLY A 68 7.55 18.17 3.29
C GLY A 68 8.78 17.29 3.51
N ALA A 69 8.65 16.21 4.28
CA ALA A 69 9.68 15.17 4.28
C ALA A 69 9.95 14.69 2.83
N PRO A 70 11.22 14.46 2.45
CA PRO A 70 11.55 13.93 1.13
C PRO A 70 10.82 12.61 0.87
N VAL A 71 10.19 12.48 -0.30
CA VAL A 71 9.45 11.27 -0.69
C VAL A 71 10.16 10.54 -1.81
N SER A 72 10.53 9.28 -1.58
CA SER A 72 11.02 8.38 -2.62
C SER A 72 9.91 7.48 -3.13
N GLU A 73 9.83 7.31 -4.44
CA GLU A 73 8.94 6.34 -5.07
C GLU A 73 9.68 5.04 -5.34
N VAL A 74 9.07 3.92 -4.95
CA VAL A 74 9.68 2.59 -5.09
C VAL A 74 8.62 1.55 -5.41
N ASP A 75 9.06 0.43 -5.99
CA ASP A 75 8.20 -0.73 -6.18
C ASP A 75 7.73 -1.29 -4.82
N ASN A 76 6.47 -1.73 -4.74
CA ASN A 76 5.79 -2.09 -3.49
C ASN A 76 6.54 -3.10 -2.59
N PRO A 77 7.02 -4.26 -3.08
CA PRO A 77 7.81 -5.18 -2.25
C PRO A 77 9.13 -4.59 -1.75
N SER A 78 9.67 -3.55 -2.41
CA SER A 78 10.93 -2.91 -2.04
C SER A 78 10.76 -1.79 -1.00
N GLY A 79 9.52 -1.33 -0.74
CA GLY A 79 9.23 -0.19 0.13
C GLY A 79 9.78 -0.32 1.55
N LEU A 80 9.50 -1.44 2.21
CA LEU A 80 9.97 -1.68 3.57
C LEU A 80 11.50 -1.86 3.63
N CYS A 81 12.08 -2.52 2.63
CA CYS A 81 13.53 -2.68 2.52
C CYS A 81 14.23 -1.32 2.43
N LYS A 82 13.70 -0.41 1.60
CA LYS A 82 14.21 0.96 1.48
C LYS A 82 14.16 1.72 2.81
N ALA A 83 13.06 1.62 3.54
CA ALA A 83 12.93 2.26 4.86
C ALA A 83 13.95 1.73 5.87
N VAL A 84 14.09 0.40 5.97
CA VAL A 84 15.06 -0.24 6.86
C VAL A 84 16.49 0.16 6.50
N GLN A 85 16.81 0.24 5.21
CA GLN A 85 18.12 0.71 4.73
C GLN A 85 18.37 2.17 5.09
N SER A 86 17.38 3.05 4.98
CA SER A 86 17.50 4.45 5.39
C SER A 86 17.81 4.59 6.88
N ILE A 87 17.15 3.80 7.73
CA ILE A 87 17.38 3.81 9.18
C ILE A 87 18.77 3.25 9.52
N ARG A 88 19.10 2.06 9.01
CA ARG A 88 20.39 1.40 9.27
C ARG A 88 21.58 2.18 8.70
N GLY A 89 21.35 2.92 7.61
CA GLY A 89 22.33 3.81 6.99
C GLY A 89 22.46 5.18 7.66
N GLY A 90 21.68 5.46 8.71
CA GLY A 90 21.68 6.74 9.43
C GLY A 90 21.15 7.92 8.63
N GLN A 91 20.39 7.67 7.56
CA GLN A 91 19.80 8.71 6.69
C GLN A 91 18.48 9.26 7.24
N ALA A 92 17.78 8.46 8.04
CA ALA A 92 16.50 8.81 8.66
C ALA A 92 16.37 8.10 10.00
N THR A 93 15.67 8.71 10.96
CA THR A 93 15.31 8.09 12.23
C THR A 93 13.90 7.53 12.20
N CYS A 94 13.02 8.15 11.42
CA CYS A 94 11.63 7.73 11.23
C CYS A 94 11.27 7.79 9.73
N VAL A 95 10.62 6.73 9.23
CA VAL A 95 10.24 6.60 7.82
C VAL A 95 8.79 6.16 7.72
N LEU A 96 7.97 6.91 6.98
CA LEU A 96 6.60 6.52 6.67
C LEU A 96 6.53 5.82 5.32
N VAL A 97 6.13 4.56 5.31
CA VAL A 97 5.95 3.76 4.08
C VAL A 97 4.47 3.58 3.79
N ILE A 98 4.05 3.95 2.58
CA ILE A 98 2.69 3.70 2.10
C ILE A 98 2.74 2.66 0.99
N GLY A 99 2.27 1.45 1.31
CA GLY A 99 2.19 0.30 0.41
C GLY A 99 0.80 0.07 -0.16
N LEU A 100 0.73 -0.66 -1.28
CA LEU A 100 -0.50 -1.07 -1.93
C LEU A 100 -0.72 -2.59 -1.81
N ARG A 101 -1.98 -2.99 -1.88
CA ARG A 101 -2.36 -4.40 -2.05
C ARG A 101 -2.83 -4.57 -3.49
N PRO A 102 -2.47 -5.66 -4.18
CA PRO A 102 -3.04 -5.98 -5.48
C PRO A 102 -4.56 -5.97 -5.38
N ARG A 103 -5.24 -5.37 -6.35
CA ARG A 103 -6.69 -5.50 -6.47
C ARG A 103 -6.99 -6.99 -6.65
N GLN A 104 -7.79 -7.58 -5.75
CA GLN A 104 -8.37 -8.88 -6.05
C GLN A 104 -9.23 -8.70 -7.29
N VAL A 105 -8.79 -9.26 -8.41
CA VAL A 105 -9.65 -9.47 -9.56
C VAL A 105 -10.84 -10.26 -9.03
N GLN A 106 -12.01 -9.66 -9.19
CA GLN A 106 -13.30 -10.19 -8.82
C GLN A 106 -13.33 -11.68 -9.16
N GLN A 107 -13.54 -12.55 -8.16
CA GLN A 107 -13.83 -13.96 -8.43
C GLN A 107 -14.95 -14.01 -9.47
N CYS A 108 -14.76 -14.79 -10.54
CA CYS A 108 -15.79 -15.05 -11.54
C CYS A 108 -17.09 -15.42 -10.83
N ARG A 109 -18.02 -14.47 -10.73
CA ARG A 109 -19.33 -14.70 -10.16
C ARG A 109 -20.05 -15.53 -11.21
N ILE A 110 -20.16 -16.83 -10.99
CA ILE A 110 -21.04 -17.68 -11.79
C ILE A 110 -22.44 -17.14 -11.58
N GLN A 111 -22.96 -16.40 -12.56
CA GLN A 111 -24.34 -15.95 -12.60
C GLN A 111 -25.18 -17.21 -12.81
N GLY A 112 -25.68 -17.81 -11.72
CA GLY A 112 -26.68 -18.87 -11.79
C GLY A 112 -27.98 -18.26 -12.24
N ASP A 113 -28.22 -18.21 -13.56
CA ASP A 113 -29.53 -17.88 -14.09
C ASP A 113 -30.43 -19.10 -13.95
N SER A 114 -31.59 -18.87 -13.36
CA SER A 114 -32.55 -19.90 -13.01
C SER A 114 -33.23 -20.46 -14.26
N GLY A 115 -33.00 -21.75 -14.51
CA GLY A 115 -34.00 -22.60 -15.15
C GLY A 115 -33.69 -23.08 -16.57
N THR A 116 -32.89 -24.13 -16.70
CA THR A 116 -33.27 -25.35 -17.45
C THR A 116 -32.20 -26.43 -17.26
N ARG A 117 -32.60 -27.57 -16.67
CA ARG A 117 -31.87 -28.83 -16.85
C ARG A 117 -31.96 -29.19 -18.33
N THR A 118 -30.83 -29.48 -18.99
CA THR A 118 -30.65 -30.59 -19.96
C THR A 118 -29.19 -30.65 -20.46
N HIS A 119 -28.51 -31.74 -20.09
CA HIS A 119 -27.46 -32.51 -20.80
C HIS A 119 -26.18 -31.84 -21.36
N ILE A 120 -25.04 -32.36 -20.87
CA ILE A 120 -23.81 -32.75 -21.58
C ILE A 120 -23.50 -31.96 -22.86
N GLY A 121 -22.56 -31.02 -22.77
CA GLY A 121 -21.86 -30.49 -23.94
C GLY A 121 -21.23 -29.11 -23.74
N LYS A 122 -19.91 -29.05 -23.90
CA LYS A 122 -19.03 -27.87 -23.98
C LYS A 122 -18.75 -27.09 -22.70
N ILE A 123 -17.57 -27.37 -22.14
CA ILE A 123 -16.74 -26.40 -21.42
C ILE A 123 -16.06 -25.54 -22.51
N PRO A 124 -16.33 -24.23 -22.64
CA PRO A 124 -15.43 -23.36 -23.39
C PRO A 124 -14.38 -22.79 -22.43
N ASP A 125 -13.15 -23.20 -22.67
CA ASP A 125 -11.89 -22.51 -22.39
C ASP A 125 -11.75 -21.77 -21.05
N ILE A 126 -11.21 -22.52 -20.07
CA ILE A 126 -10.25 -21.99 -19.10
C ILE A 126 -9.13 -21.31 -19.89
N ALA A 127 -9.24 -20.00 -20.09
CA ALA A 127 -8.11 -19.14 -20.40
C ALA A 127 -7.38 -18.84 -19.08
N CYS A 128 -6.74 -19.86 -18.51
CA CYS A 128 -5.54 -19.66 -17.72
C CYS A 128 -4.36 -19.66 -18.69
N LEU A 129 -3.92 -18.48 -19.10
CA LEU A 129 -2.62 -18.24 -19.73
C LEU A 129 -2.05 -17.05 -18.97
N SER A 130 -1.22 -17.30 -17.95
CA SER A 130 0.25 -17.48 -17.97
C SER A 130 0.89 -16.20 -17.47
#